data_AF-A0A835K726-F1
#
_entry.id   AF-A0A835K726-F1
#
_cell.length_a   1.000
_cell.length_b   1.000
_cell.length_c   1.000
_cell.angle_alpha   90.00
_cell.angle_beta   90.00
_cell.angle_gamma   90.00
#
_symmetry.space_group_name_H-M   'P 1'
#
loop_
_entity.id
_entity.type
_entity.pdbx_description
1 polymer ?
#
loop_
_entity_poly.entity_id
_entity_poly.type
_entity_poly.pdbx_seq_one_letter_code
_entity_poly.pdbx_strand_id
1 'polypeptide(L)'
;MWQFNGIILQFIPKFNVYVPDLLFFGESYTTRAERSESFQAQCVMSLMEAQNVTKMDVFGLSYGGFVAYSMAAQFRERVGRVGLGCAGVCLEEKDAEGMEVLKATTVEEVVSILLPQTPEKARELVRWSFYKRPPRMPSWFLWDFIEFNGIIPQFMPKFNVYVPDLLFFGESYTTRAERSESFQAQCVMSLMEAQNVTKMDVFGLSYGGFVAYSMAAQFRERVGRVGLGCAGVCFEEKDIDEGGVFKVVTSIEEAAEVLIPQTPEKVRKLVKLSFYKPPPNMPSCFLQDFIEVMCTEFRQEKEELILALHKDRKMSDLPKITQPTLIIWGEHDQVFPLELAHRLKRHIGDNAELVVIKNVGHALNVERPKELYKHLKSFFIDNHPSSKQASHRNGPKAD
;
A
#
# COMPACT_ATOMS: atom_id res chain seq x y z
N MET A 1 -6.34 -12.07 -1.23
CA MET A 1 -7.75 -12.46 -1.47
C MET A 1 -8.19 -12.31 -2.94
N TRP A 2 -7.70 -11.33 -3.71
CA TRP A 2 -8.22 -11.00 -5.05
C TRP A 2 -8.45 -12.21 -5.99
N GLN A 3 -7.57 -13.21 -5.97
CA GLN A 3 -7.53 -14.27 -7.00
C GLN A 3 -8.80 -15.15 -7.02
N PHE A 4 -9.55 -15.18 -5.91
CA PHE A 4 -10.71 -16.06 -5.76
C PHE A 4 -11.97 -15.34 -5.29
N ASN A 5 -11.98 -14.01 -5.12
CA ASN A 5 -13.13 -13.26 -4.58
C ASN A 5 -14.44 -13.55 -5.35
N GLY A 6 -14.39 -13.67 -6.68
CA GLY A 6 -15.57 -14.00 -7.49
C GLY A 6 -16.06 -15.45 -7.35
N ILE A 7 -15.19 -16.38 -6.95
CA ILE A 7 -15.51 -17.82 -6.82
C ILE A 7 -15.92 -18.16 -5.38
N ILE A 8 -15.20 -17.64 -4.39
CA ILE A 8 -15.43 -17.92 -2.95
C ILE A 8 -16.87 -17.58 -2.55
N LEU A 9 -17.40 -16.45 -3.03
CA LEU A 9 -18.77 -16.01 -2.74
C LEU A 9 -19.84 -17.05 -3.12
N GLN A 10 -19.57 -17.91 -4.11
CA GLN A 10 -20.48 -18.97 -4.52
C GLN A 10 -20.47 -20.19 -3.59
N PHE A 11 -19.41 -20.37 -2.80
CA PHE A 11 -19.25 -21.51 -1.89
C PHE A 11 -19.69 -21.22 -0.45
N ILE A 12 -19.61 -19.95 -0.02
CA ILE A 12 -20.03 -19.51 1.33
C ILE A 12 -21.44 -20.00 1.73
N PRO A 13 -22.47 -20.02 0.86
CA PRO A 13 -23.80 -20.49 1.25
C PRO A 13 -23.89 -21.98 1.61
N LYS A 14 -22.88 -22.79 1.25
CA LYS A 14 -22.89 -24.25 1.43
C LYS A 14 -21.74 -24.78 2.27
N PHE A 15 -20.68 -24.00 2.44
CA PHE A 15 -19.44 -24.43 3.10
C PHE A 15 -18.96 -23.36 4.07
N ASN A 16 -18.36 -23.81 5.18
CA ASN A 16 -17.47 -22.94 5.96
C ASN A 16 -16.15 -22.85 5.20
N VAL A 17 -15.92 -21.72 4.53
CA VAL A 17 -14.77 -21.53 3.64
C VAL A 17 -13.61 -20.93 4.43
N TYR A 18 -12.45 -21.59 4.40
CA TYR A 18 -11.20 -21.12 4.99
C TYR A 18 -10.18 -20.85 3.89
N VAL A 19 -9.58 -19.66 3.88
CA VAL A 19 -8.57 -19.26 2.89
C VAL A 19 -7.34 -18.75 3.64
N PRO A 20 -6.50 -19.67 4.16
CA PRO A 20 -5.33 -19.27 4.93
C PRO A 20 -4.18 -18.82 4.02
N ASP A 21 -3.43 -17.83 4.49
CA ASP A 21 -2.12 -17.52 3.94
C ASP A 21 -1.13 -18.65 4.30
N LEU A 22 -0.47 -19.22 3.29
CA LEU A 22 0.64 -20.16 3.50
C LEU A 22 1.82 -19.44 4.15
N LEU A 23 2.66 -20.14 4.92
CA LEU A 23 3.85 -19.52 5.52
C LEU A 23 4.76 -18.93 4.43
N PHE A 24 5.26 -17.72 4.68
CA PHE A 24 6.05 -16.90 3.76
C PHE A 24 5.27 -16.33 2.57
N PHE A 25 3.94 -16.46 2.57
CA PHE A 25 3.02 -15.78 1.66
C PHE A 25 2.07 -14.91 2.48
N GLY A 26 1.64 -13.78 1.89
CA GLY A 26 0.80 -12.81 2.60
C GLY A 26 1.45 -12.36 3.92
N GLU A 27 0.69 -12.40 5.00
CA GLU A 27 1.13 -11.97 6.33
C GLU A 27 1.69 -13.12 7.21
N SER A 28 1.63 -14.37 6.73
CA SER A 28 2.04 -15.56 7.50
C SER A 28 3.56 -15.74 7.50
N TYR A 29 4.23 -15.81 8.67
CA TYR A 29 5.68 -16.03 8.75
C TYR A 29 6.14 -16.90 9.93
N THR A 30 7.37 -17.45 9.84
CA THR A 30 8.06 -18.15 10.94
C THR A 30 9.58 -17.99 10.85
N THR A 31 10.29 -18.15 11.97
CA THR A 31 11.77 -18.11 12.01
C THR A 31 12.42 -19.45 11.63
N ARG A 32 11.64 -20.53 11.49
CA ARG A 32 12.15 -21.84 11.07
C ARG A 32 12.67 -21.77 9.64
N ALA A 33 13.74 -22.52 9.35
CA ALA A 33 14.37 -22.56 8.02
C ALA A 33 13.66 -23.49 7.01
N GLU A 34 12.74 -24.34 7.48
CA GLU A 34 12.03 -25.32 6.65
C GLU A 34 11.09 -24.64 5.63
N ARG A 35 11.07 -25.13 4.39
CA ARG A 35 10.32 -24.53 3.26
C ARG A 35 9.53 -25.54 2.43
N SER A 36 9.58 -26.84 2.78
CA SER A 36 8.86 -27.88 2.03
C SER A 36 7.34 -27.68 2.05
N GLU A 37 6.69 -28.14 0.99
CA GLU A 37 5.23 -28.25 0.89
C GLU A 37 4.66 -29.16 1.98
N SER A 38 5.45 -30.15 2.46
CA SER A 38 5.11 -30.98 3.60
C SER A 38 5.00 -30.18 4.89
N PHE A 39 5.95 -29.29 5.15
CA PHE A 39 5.89 -28.40 6.30
C PHE A 39 4.75 -27.39 6.20
N GLN A 40 4.52 -26.82 5.01
CA GLN A 40 3.36 -25.96 4.76
C GLN A 40 2.04 -26.69 5.09
N ALA A 41 1.90 -27.94 4.65
CA ALA A 41 0.72 -28.76 4.91
C ALA A 41 0.49 -28.99 6.42
N GLN A 42 1.55 -29.22 7.19
CA GLN A 42 1.47 -29.35 8.64
C GLN A 42 1.02 -28.04 9.30
N CYS A 43 1.55 -26.91 8.87
CA CYS A 43 1.17 -25.61 9.41
C CYS A 43 -0.28 -25.26 9.12
N VAL A 44 -0.76 -25.54 7.89
CA VAL A 44 -2.18 -25.38 7.56
C VAL A 44 -3.03 -26.32 8.42
N MET A 45 -2.60 -27.57 8.64
CA MET A 45 -3.36 -28.50 9.48
C MET A 45 -3.45 -28.01 10.94
N SER A 46 -2.35 -27.53 11.52
CA SER A 46 -2.35 -26.94 12.86
C SER A 46 -3.27 -25.73 12.97
N LEU A 47 -3.35 -24.90 11.92
CA LEU A 47 -4.31 -23.80 11.86
C LEU A 47 -5.75 -24.33 11.87
N MET A 48 -6.05 -25.33 11.05
CA MET A 48 -7.40 -25.92 10.98
C MET A 48 -7.81 -26.56 12.31
N GLU A 49 -6.87 -27.19 13.03
CA GLU A 49 -7.09 -27.69 14.39
C GLU A 49 -7.39 -26.58 15.38
N ALA A 50 -6.64 -25.47 15.32
CA ALA A 50 -6.91 -24.29 16.15
C ALA A 50 -8.29 -23.67 15.87
N GLN A 51 -8.82 -23.84 14.66
CA GLN A 51 -10.18 -23.44 14.27
C GLN A 51 -11.24 -24.52 14.55
N ASN A 52 -10.90 -25.61 15.25
CA ASN A 52 -11.77 -26.76 15.51
C ASN A 52 -12.33 -27.46 14.25
N VAL A 53 -11.60 -27.39 13.14
CA VAL A 53 -11.97 -28.07 11.87
C VAL A 53 -11.37 -29.47 11.86
N THR A 54 -12.22 -30.47 12.14
CA THR A 54 -11.80 -31.87 12.26
C THR A 54 -11.86 -32.64 10.93
N LYS A 55 -12.61 -32.16 9.93
CA LYS A 55 -12.62 -32.75 8.59
C LYS A 55 -12.88 -31.66 7.55
N MET A 56 -12.20 -31.73 6.41
CA MET A 56 -12.28 -30.70 5.38
C MET A 56 -12.02 -31.24 3.99
N ASP A 57 -12.56 -30.53 2.99
CA ASP A 57 -12.16 -30.65 1.60
C ASP A 57 -11.15 -29.54 1.30
N VAL A 58 -10.10 -29.85 0.55
CA VAL A 58 -9.03 -28.89 0.24
C VAL A 58 -8.96 -28.62 -1.26
N PHE A 59 -8.74 -27.38 -1.63
CA PHE A 59 -8.47 -26.97 -3.00
C PHE A 59 -7.19 -26.15 -3.04
N GLY A 60 -6.32 -26.44 -3.99
CA GLY A 60 -5.06 -25.72 -4.16
C GLY A 60 -4.78 -25.38 -5.61
N LEU A 61 -4.39 -24.13 -5.86
CA LEU A 61 -3.96 -23.63 -7.18
C LEU A 61 -2.43 -23.50 -7.21
N SER A 62 -1.79 -23.94 -8.30
CA SER A 62 -0.34 -23.84 -8.50
C SER A 62 0.44 -24.41 -7.29
N TYR A 63 1.32 -23.63 -6.64
CA TYR A 63 2.02 -24.05 -5.42
C TYR A 63 1.07 -24.54 -4.31
N GLY A 64 -0.09 -23.89 -4.14
CA GLY A 64 -1.11 -24.32 -3.19
C GLY A 64 -1.66 -25.71 -3.47
N GLY A 65 -1.60 -26.18 -4.73
CA GLY A 65 -1.96 -27.55 -5.10
C GLY A 65 -0.96 -28.59 -4.61
N PHE A 66 0.35 -28.28 -4.60
CA PHE A 66 1.36 -29.16 -3.98
C PHE A 66 1.12 -29.31 -2.48
N VAL A 67 0.80 -28.20 -1.81
CA VAL A 67 0.45 -28.20 -0.38
C VAL A 67 -0.83 -28.99 -0.12
N ALA A 68 -1.90 -28.74 -0.88
CA ALA A 68 -3.17 -29.46 -0.76
C ALA A 68 -3.02 -30.98 -0.99
N TYR A 69 -2.21 -31.38 -1.97
CA TYR A 69 -1.89 -32.79 -2.20
C TYR A 69 -1.10 -33.40 -1.04
N SER A 70 -0.10 -32.66 -0.52
CA SER A 70 0.68 -33.09 0.64
C SER A 70 -0.18 -33.22 1.90
N MET A 71 -1.14 -32.31 2.13
CA MET A 71 -2.12 -32.42 3.20
C MET A 71 -2.94 -33.70 3.09
N ALA A 72 -3.41 -34.04 1.89
CA ALA A 72 -4.16 -35.26 1.67
C ALA A 72 -3.33 -36.52 1.87
N ALA A 73 -2.06 -36.50 1.46
CA ALA A 73 -1.14 -37.62 1.65
C ALA A 73 -0.84 -37.88 3.13
N GLN A 74 -0.61 -36.82 3.91
CA GLN A 74 -0.25 -36.88 5.32
C GLN A 74 -1.44 -37.10 6.26
N PHE A 75 -2.62 -36.54 5.92
CA PHE A 75 -3.77 -36.47 6.84
C PHE A 75 -5.04 -37.06 6.21
N ARG A 76 -4.93 -38.31 5.72
CA ARG A 76 -5.97 -39.01 4.95
C ARG A 76 -7.35 -39.08 5.63
N GLU A 77 -7.39 -39.19 6.95
CA GLU A 77 -8.65 -39.26 7.71
C GLU A 77 -9.32 -37.88 7.89
N ARG A 78 -8.54 -36.81 7.74
CA ARG A 78 -8.97 -35.42 7.94
C ARG A 78 -9.34 -34.74 6.62
N VAL A 79 -8.71 -35.12 5.52
CA VAL A 79 -8.95 -34.55 4.19
C VAL A 79 -9.90 -35.45 3.39
N GLY A 80 -11.10 -34.97 3.10
CA GLY A 80 -12.13 -35.71 2.37
C GLY A 80 -11.90 -35.72 0.85
N ARG A 81 -11.95 -34.53 0.24
CA ARG A 81 -11.74 -34.32 -1.20
C ARG A 81 -10.58 -33.36 -1.43
N VAL A 82 -9.88 -33.55 -2.55
CA VAL A 82 -8.76 -32.72 -2.97
C VAL A 82 -9.04 -32.21 -4.39
N GLY A 83 -9.11 -30.90 -4.56
CA GLY A 83 -9.12 -30.26 -5.87
C GLY A 83 -7.76 -29.65 -6.18
N LEU A 84 -7.20 -29.98 -7.34
CA LEU A 84 -5.91 -29.47 -7.80
C LEU A 84 -6.12 -28.61 -9.04
N GLY A 85 -5.80 -27.32 -8.95
CA GLY A 85 -5.79 -26.39 -10.07
C GLY A 85 -4.36 -26.14 -10.52
N CYS A 86 -4.02 -26.45 -11.78
CA CYS A 86 -2.74 -26.07 -12.39
C CYS A 86 -1.49 -26.42 -11.54
N ALA A 87 -1.52 -27.54 -10.81
CA ALA A 87 -0.44 -28.00 -9.94
C ALA A 87 0.19 -29.26 -10.51
N GLY A 88 1.48 -29.19 -10.85
CA GLY A 88 2.23 -30.32 -11.41
C GLY A 88 2.74 -31.27 -10.33
N VAL A 89 1.85 -31.80 -9.49
CA VAL A 89 2.24 -32.67 -8.35
C VAL A 89 2.91 -33.98 -8.76
N CYS A 90 2.82 -34.35 -10.04
CA CYS A 90 3.46 -35.52 -10.65
C CYS A 90 4.62 -35.15 -11.60
N LEU A 91 5.15 -33.93 -11.54
CA LEU A 91 6.29 -33.54 -12.37
C LEU A 91 7.54 -34.33 -11.97
N GLU A 92 8.09 -35.11 -12.90
CA GLU A 92 9.38 -35.77 -12.71
C GLU A 92 10.52 -34.96 -13.34
N GLU A 93 11.76 -35.23 -12.94
CA GLU A 93 12.96 -34.54 -13.45
C GLU A 93 13.13 -34.73 -14.97
N LYS A 94 12.72 -35.89 -15.51
CA LYS A 94 12.68 -36.17 -16.95
C LYS A 94 11.65 -35.34 -17.72
N ASP A 95 10.60 -34.86 -17.05
CA ASP A 95 9.59 -34.00 -17.65
C ASP A 95 10.05 -32.53 -17.69
N ALA A 96 11.09 -32.19 -16.92
CA ALA A 96 11.71 -30.87 -16.93
C ALA A 96 12.54 -30.60 -18.19
N GLU A 97 13.12 -31.65 -18.81
CA GLU A 97 13.81 -31.54 -20.11
C GLU A 97 12.85 -31.16 -21.25
N GLY A 98 11.57 -31.54 -21.16
CA GLY A 98 10.52 -31.15 -22.10
C GLY A 98 10.00 -29.71 -21.93
N MET A 99 10.47 -28.98 -20.91
CA MET A 99 10.14 -27.56 -20.69
C MET A 99 11.00 -26.60 -21.52
N GLU A 100 11.61 -27.05 -22.64
CA GLU A 100 12.24 -26.18 -23.65
C GLU A 100 11.32 -25.04 -24.15
N VAL A 101 10.01 -25.18 -23.99
CA VAL A 101 9.00 -24.14 -24.29
C VAL A 101 9.15 -22.90 -23.39
N LEU A 102 9.76 -23.02 -22.20
CA LEU A 102 9.90 -21.93 -21.23
C LEU A 102 11.13 -21.03 -21.46
N LYS A 103 12.09 -21.43 -22.31
CA LYS A 103 13.37 -20.72 -22.54
C LYS A 103 14.18 -20.38 -21.28
N ALA A 104 13.84 -20.95 -20.12
CA ALA A 104 14.61 -20.84 -18.90
C ALA A 104 15.51 -22.07 -18.78
N THR A 105 16.81 -21.86 -18.62
CA THR A 105 17.82 -22.93 -18.69
C THR A 105 18.28 -23.43 -17.31
N THR A 106 17.85 -22.73 -16.24
CA THR A 106 18.24 -23.03 -14.85
C THR A 106 17.05 -22.85 -13.90
N VAL A 107 17.10 -23.49 -12.73
CA VAL A 107 16.08 -23.36 -11.67
C VAL A 107 16.04 -21.92 -11.16
N GLU A 108 17.19 -21.26 -11.03
CA GLU A 108 17.30 -19.86 -10.62
C GLU A 108 16.59 -18.93 -11.61
N GLU A 109 16.68 -19.19 -12.91
CA GLU A 109 16.01 -18.42 -13.93
C GLU A 109 14.48 -18.59 -13.85
N VAL A 110 13.99 -19.81 -13.66
CA VAL A 110 12.57 -20.10 -13.43
C VAL A 110 12.06 -19.38 -12.17
N VAL A 111 12.80 -19.45 -11.06
CA VAL A 111 12.45 -18.74 -9.81
C VAL A 111 12.41 -17.22 -10.02
N SER A 112 13.36 -16.67 -10.76
CA SER A 112 13.40 -15.22 -11.06
C SER A 112 12.22 -14.73 -11.90
N ILE A 113 11.61 -15.62 -12.69
CA ILE A 113 10.42 -15.34 -13.50
C ILE A 113 9.16 -15.49 -12.64
N LEU A 114 9.06 -16.56 -11.86
CA LEU A 114 7.92 -16.82 -10.96
C LEU A 114 7.82 -15.78 -9.84
N LEU A 115 8.95 -15.24 -9.38
CA LEU A 115 9.06 -14.18 -8.37
C LEU A 115 9.76 -12.95 -8.97
N PRO A 116 9.09 -12.23 -9.88
CA PRO A 116 9.74 -11.22 -10.69
C PRO A 116 10.20 -10.02 -9.88
N GLN A 117 11.51 -9.79 -9.87
CA GLN A 117 12.14 -8.60 -9.26
C GLN A 117 12.35 -7.46 -10.27
N THR A 118 12.01 -7.69 -11.54
CA THR A 118 12.13 -6.70 -12.62
C THR A 118 10.90 -6.72 -13.52
N PRO A 119 10.55 -5.60 -14.17
CA PRO A 119 9.46 -5.56 -15.15
C PRO A 119 9.67 -6.54 -16.32
N GLU A 120 10.91 -6.79 -16.71
CA GLU A 120 11.26 -7.75 -17.76
C GLU A 120 10.82 -9.15 -17.35
N LYS A 121 11.17 -9.57 -16.12
CA LYS A 121 10.77 -10.87 -15.57
C LYS A 121 9.27 -10.95 -15.29
N ALA A 122 8.63 -9.85 -14.87
CA ALA A 122 7.18 -9.82 -14.69
C ALA A 122 6.42 -9.95 -16.03
N ARG A 123 6.94 -9.41 -17.13
CA ARG A 123 6.38 -9.66 -18.47
C ARG A 123 6.55 -11.11 -18.91
N GLU A 124 7.66 -11.75 -18.55
CA GLU A 124 7.88 -13.18 -18.81
C GLU A 124 6.85 -14.02 -18.03
N LEU A 125 6.61 -13.71 -16.75
CA LEU A 125 5.58 -14.36 -15.94
C LEU A 125 4.19 -14.23 -16.59
N VAL A 126 3.79 -13.03 -16.97
CA VAL A 126 2.51 -12.78 -17.63
C VAL A 126 2.41 -13.57 -18.95
N ARG A 127 3.49 -13.62 -19.72
CA ARG A 127 3.52 -14.42 -20.95
C ARG A 127 3.32 -15.91 -20.68
N TRP A 128 3.77 -16.41 -19.53
CA TRP A 128 3.57 -17.79 -19.11
C TRP A 128 2.15 -18.03 -18.58
N SER A 129 1.57 -17.05 -17.88
CA SER A 129 0.27 -17.21 -17.22
C SER A 129 -0.95 -17.04 -18.15
N PHE A 130 -0.83 -16.31 -19.26
CA PHE A 130 -1.97 -15.98 -20.13
C PHE A 130 -1.88 -16.65 -21.51
N TYR A 131 -2.86 -17.51 -21.83
CA TYR A 131 -3.00 -18.16 -23.14
C TYR A 131 -3.12 -17.15 -24.30
N LYS A 132 -3.90 -16.08 -24.11
CA LYS A 132 -3.91 -14.92 -25.01
C LYS A 132 -3.02 -13.84 -24.43
N ARG A 133 -1.93 -13.54 -25.13
CA ARG A 133 -0.96 -12.52 -24.71
C ARG A 133 -1.68 -11.18 -24.56
N PRO A 134 -1.75 -10.60 -23.34
CA PRO A 134 -2.26 -9.26 -23.18
C PRO A 134 -1.36 -8.27 -23.95
N PRO A 135 -1.91 -7.15 -24.45
CA PRO A 135 -1.10 -6.12 -25.08
C PRO A 135 0.01 -5.64 -24.13
N ARG A 136 1.09 -5.12 -24.71
CA ARG A 136 2.39 -4.87 -24.06
C ARG A 136 2.25 -4.09 -22.75
N MET A 137 2.41 -4.76 -21.60
CA MET A 137 2.37 -4.10 -20.29
C MET A 137 3.59 -3.17 -20.09
N PRO A 138 3.36 -1.87 -19.83
CA PRO A 138 4.44 -0.91 -19.57
C PRO A 138 5.22 -1.25 -18.30
N SER A 139 6.52 -0.93 -18.25
CA SER A 139 7.36 -1.24 -17.07
C SER A 139 6.82 -0.62 -15.79
N TRP A 140 6.22 0.58 -15.86
CA TRP A 140 5.73 1.31 -14.69
C TRP A 140 4.52 0.64 -14.01
N PHE A 141 3.65 -0.03 -14.75
CA PHE A 141 2.51 -0.79 -14.19
C PHE A 141 2.99 -2.03 -13.43
N LEU A 142 4.00 -2.70 -13.98
CA LEU A 142 4.67 -3.82 -13.32
C LEU A 142 5.51 -3.34 -12.14
N TRP A 143 6.06 -2.13 -12.20
CA TRP A 143 6.71 -1.50 -11.07
C TRP A 143 5.72 -1.16 -9.96
N ASP A 144 4.48 -0.75 -10.20
CA ASP A 144 3.52 -0.55 -9.10
C ASP A 144 3.24 -1.86 -8.33
N PHE A 145 3.19 -3.00 -9.05
CA PHE A 145 3.11 -4.35 -8.50
C PHE A 145 4.39 -4.78 -7.73
N ILE A 146 5.54 -4.17 -8.03
CA ILE A 146 6.88 -4.50 -7.47
C ILE A 146 7.39 -3.47 -6.44
N GLU A 147 7.08 -2.18 -6.55
CA GLU A 147 7.72 -1.04 -5.86
C GLU A 147 6.96 -0.53 -4.64
N PHE A 148 5.63 -0.66 -4.57
CA PHE A 148 4.95 -0.49 -3.28
C PHE A 148 5.45 -1.57 -2.29
N ASN A 149 5.81 -2.75 -2.83
CA ASN A 149 6.57 -3.81 -2.19
C ASN A 149 8.10 -3.58 -2.13
N GLY A 150 8.63 -2.44 -2.59
CA GLY A 150 10.06 -2.16 -2.57
C GLY A 150 10.52 -1.42 -1.32
N ILE A 151 9.69 -0.50 -0.81
CA ILE A 151 9.99 0.29 0.39
C ILE A 151 9.67 -0.51 1.65
N ILE A 152 8.53 -1.20 1.69
CA ILE A 152 8.04 -1.93 2.88
C ILE A 152 9.06 -2.97 3.38
N PRO A 153 9.62 -3.87 2.55
CA PRO A 153 10.57 -4.88 3.03
C PRO A 153 11.85 -4.30 3.63
N GLN A 154 12.21 -3.08 3.26
CA GLN A 154 13.38 -2.41 3.82
C GLN A 154 13.13 -1.84 5.24
N PHE A 155 11.86 -1.70 5.66
CA PHE A 155 11.48 -1.29 7.01
C PHE A 155 11.16 -2.47 7.93
N MET A 156 10.71 -3.61 7.39
CA MET A 156 10.36 -4.81 8.17
C MET A 156 11.45 -5.32 9.14
N PRO A 157 12.76 -5.22 8.86
CA PRO A 157 13.79 -5.65 9.82
C PRO A 157 13.90 -4.77 11.08
N LYS A 158 13.28 -3.58 11.08
CA LYS A 158 13.39 -2.59 12.16
C LYS A 158 12.04 -2.22 12.78
N PHE A 159 10.94 -2.45 12.07
CA PHE A 159 9.59 -2.11 12.51
C PHE A 159 8.62 -3.26 12.24
N ASN A 160 7.59 -3.34 13.09
CA ASN A 160 6.32 -3.95 12.71
C ASN A 160 5.61 -2.94 11.79
N VAL A 161 5.54 -3.26 10.50
CA VAL A 161 4.95 -2.37 9.48
C VAL A 161 3.49 -2.74 9.29
N TYR A 162 2.60 -1.76 9.42
CA TYR A 162 1.17 -1.91 9.18
C TYR A 162 0.76 -1.01 8.01
N VAL A 163 0.08 -1.57 7.02
CA VAL A 163 -0.43 -0.84 5.84
C VAL A 163 -1.92 -1.12 5.71
N PRO A 164 -2.77 -0.41 6.47
CA PRO A 164 -4.21 -0.64 6.41
C PRO A 164 -4.82 0.00 5.16
N ASP A 165 -5.80 -0.67 4.60
CA ASP A 165 -6.75 -0.06 3.69
C ASP A 165 -7.58 0.99 4.46
N LEU A 166 -7.61 2.23 3.98
CA LEU A 166 -8.49 3.27 4.51
C LEU A 166 -9.95 2.96 4.13
N LEU A 167 -10.92 3.49 4.87
CA LEU A 167 -12.33 3.29 4.53
C LEU A 167 -12.62 3.78 3.11
N PHE A 168 -13.29 2.94 2.33
CA PHE A 168 -13.62 3.13 0.91
C PHE A 168 -12.41 3.02 -0.04
N PHE A 169 -11.27 2.54 0.46
CA PHE A 169 -10.11 2.13 -0.34
C PHE A 169 -9.88 0.63 -0.13
N GLY A 170 -9.41 -0.06 -1.18
CA GLY A 170 -9.24 -1.51 -1.15
C GLY A 170 -10.51 -2.23 -0.71
N GLU A 171 -10.39 -3.14 0.25
CA GLU A 171 -11.52 -3.94 0.75
C GLU A 171 -12.22 -3.32 1.98
N SER A 172 -11.74 -2.17 2.48
CA SER A 172 -12.28 -1.54 3.69
C SER A 172 -13.51 -0.69 3.42
N TYR A 173 -14.59 -0.88 4.19
CA TYR A 173 -15.82 -0.10 4.07
C TYR A 173 -16.55 0.06 5.40
N THR A 174 -17.54 0.96 5.44
CA THR A 174 -18.44 1.13 6.59
C THR A 174 -19.84 1.55 6.14
N THR A 175 -20.85 1.25 6.95
CA THR A 175 -22.22 1.75 6.76
C THR A 175 -22.46 3.13 7.38
N ARG A 176 -21.46 3.65 8.10
CA ARG A 176 -21.48 4.96 8.72
C ARG A 176 -21.41 6.09 7.67
N ALA A 177 -22.06 7.21 7.97
CA ALA A 177 -22.24 8.32 7.03
C ALA A 177 -21.05 9.31 7.03
N GLU A 178 -20.15 9.20 8.00
CA GLU A 178 -19.02 10.11 8.16
C GLU A 178 -18.02 9.99 6.99
N ARG A 179 -17.59 11.14 6.46
CA ARG A 179 -16.69 11.25 5.30
C ARG A 179 -15.55 12.23 5.57
N SER A 180 -14.84 12.12 6.69
CA SER A 180 -13.74 13.02 7.03
C SER A 180 -12.43 12.29 7.29
N GLU A 181 -11.31 12.98 7.10
CA GLU A 181 -9.99 12.50 7.49
C GLU A 181 -9.89 12.29 9.00
N SER A 182 -10.66 13.05 9.79
CA SER A 182 -10.78 12.87 11.24
C SER A 182 -11.41 11.53 11.59
N PHE A 183 -12.46 11.14 10.88
CA PHE A 183 -13.11 9.85 11.09
C PHE A 183 -12.23 8.69 10.60
N GLN A 184 -11.58 8.84 9.43
CA GLN A 184 -10.58 7.88 8.95
C GLN A 184 -9.48 7.63 10.00
N ALA A 185 -8.95 8.70 10.61
CA ALA A 185 -7.93 8.61 11.65
C ALA A 185 -8.43 7.82 12.88
N GLN A 186 -9.68 8.03 13.30
CA GLN A 186 -10.30 7.27 14.40
C GLN A 186 -10.41 5.78 14.04
N CYS A 187 -10.84 5.45 12.82
CA CYS A 187 -10.93 4.06 12.37
C CYS A 187 -9.57 3.37 12.33
N VAL A 188 -8.53 4.04 11.83
CA VAL A 188 -7.16 3.51 11.84
C VAL A 188 -6.68 3.32 13.28
N MET A 189 -6.91 4.28 14.18
CA MET A 189 -6.55 4.11 15.60
C MET A 189 -7.24 2.92 16.25
N SER A 190 -8.54 2.72 16.01
CA SER A 190 -9.30 1.58 16.53
C SER A 190 -8.75 0.24 16.00
N LEU A 191 -8.33 0.20 14.72
CA LEU A 191 -7.66 -0.97 14.16
C LEU A 191 -6.32 -1.23 14.87
N MET A 192 -5.52 -0.20 15.07
CA MET A 192 -4.23 -0.33 15.76
C MET A 192 -4.38 -0.77 17.22
N GLU A 193 -5.44 -0.33 17.91
CA GLU A 193 -5.81 -0.83 19.24
C GLU A 193 -6.21 -2.30 19.23
N ALA A 194 -7.00 -2.74 18.24
CA ALA A 194 -7.35 -4.15 18.08
C ALA A 194 -6.11 -5.03 17.79
N GLN A 195 -5.06 -4.45 17.18
CA GLN A 195 -3.77 -5.10 16.98
C GLN A 195 -2.81 -4.94 18.18
N ASN A 196 -3.27 -4.42 19.31
CA ASN A 196 -2.47 -4.15 20.52
C ASN A 196 -1.30 -3.18 20.31
N VAL A 197 -1.38 -2.28 19.33
CA VAL A 197 -0.36 -1.26 19.07
C VAL A 197 -0.67 0.01 19.86
N THR A 198 0.04 0.21 20.97
CA THR A 198 -0.18 1.33 21.88
C THR A 198 0.64 2.57 21.54
N LYS A 199 1.69 2.47 20.73
CA LYS A 199 2.44 3.63 20.24
C LYS A 199 3.02 3.34 18.87
N MET A 200 2.98 4.32 17.98
CA MET A 200 3.41 4.13 16.60
C MET A 200 3.95 5.42 15.99
N ASP A 201 4.74 5.24 14.95
CA ASP A 201 5.06 6.30 14.01
C ASP A 201 4.13 6.16 12.80
N VAL A 202 3.80 7.28 12.15
CA VAL A 202 2.87 7.28 11.01
C VAL A 202 3.48 7.97 9.81
N PHE A 203 3.32 7.37 8.64
CA PHE A 203 3.63 7.99 7.36
C PHE A 203 2.38 7.97 6.47
N GLY A 204 2.06 9.11 5.87
CA GLY A 204 0.94 9.24 4.96
C GLY A 204 1.33 10.01 3.70
N LEU A 205 0.94 9.49 2.54
CA LEU A 205 1.12 10.12 1.24
C LEU A 205 -0.22 10.64 0.72
N SER A 206 -0.24 11.86 0.18
CA SER A 206 -1.44 12.47 -0.40
C SER A 206 -2.61 12.45 0.58
N TYR A 207 -3.76 11.86 0.21
CA TYR A 207 -4.91 11.65 1.11
C TYR A 207 -4.53 10.97 2.44
N GLY A 208 -3.67 9.96 2.40
CA GLY A 208 -3.15 9.30 3.61
C GLY A 208 -2.38 10.25 4.52
N GLY A 209 -1.78 11.32 3.98
CA GLY A 209 -1.14 12.37 4.77
C GLY A 209 -2.13 13.24 5.55
N PHE A 210 -3.33 13.50 5.02
CA PHE A 210 -4.41 14.15 5.79
C PHE A 210 -4.83 13.30 6.97
N VAL A 211 -4.99 11.98 6.75
CA VAL A 211 -5.31 11.03 7.81
C VAL A 211 -4.18 10.96 8.85
N ALA A 212 -2.92 10.84 8.42
CA ALA A 212 -1.76 10.82 9.30
C ALA A 212 -1.63 12.09 10.16
N TYR A 213 -1.86 13.26 9.57
CA TYR A 213 -1.89 14.53 10.31
C TYR A 213 -3.01 14.55 11.35
N SER A 214 -4.20 14.07 10.97
CA SER A 214 -5.35 14.00 11.87
C SER A 214 -5.14 13.00 13.01
N MET A 215 -4.50 11.87 12.75
CA MET A 215 -4.07 10.93 13.79
C MET A 215 -3.12 11.61 14.78
N ALA A 216 -2.11 12.34 14.29
CA ALA A 216 -1.16 13.05 15.14
C ALA A 216 -1.83 14.16 15.97
N ALA A 217 -2.83 14.84 15.40
CA ALA A 217 -3.58 15.90 16.07
C ALA A 217 -4.50 15.36 17.18
N GLN A 218 -5.23 14.28 16.91
CA GLN A 218 -6.20 13.68 17.83
C GLN A 218 -5.57 12.77 18.89
N PHE A 219 -4.50 12.05 18.55
CA PHE A 219 -3.93 10.98 19.38
C PHE A 219 -2.46 11.25 19.72
N ARG A 220 -2.18 12.43 20.27
CA ARG A 220 -0.82 12.98 20.46
C ARG A 220 0.12 12.06 21.23
N GLU A 221 -0.38 11.35 22.24
CA GLU A 221 0.44 10.46 23.08
C GLU A 221 0.75 9.12 22.40
N ARG A 222 -0.07 8.73 21.42
CA ARG A 222 0.02 7.46 20.70
C ARG A 222 0.88 7.58 19.43
N VAL A 223 0.93 8.77 18.83
CA VAL A 223 1.72 9.04 17.62
C VAL A 223 3.05 9.68 17.99
N GLY A 224 4.15 8.99 17.69
CA GLY A 224 5.53 9.43 17.96
C GLY A 224 6.06 10.40 16.92
N ARG A 225 6.42 9.90 15.74
CA ARG A 225 6.91 10.65 14.59
C ARG A 225 5.89 10.62 13.46
N VAL A 226 5.86 11.70 12.69
CA VAL A 226 4.92 11.89 11.58
C VAL A 226 5.69 12.14 10.29
N GLY A 227 5.38 11.41 9.23
CA GLY A 227 5.89 11.68 7.90
C GLY A 227 4.73 11.99 6.95
N LEU A 228 4.84 13.09 6.21
CA LEU A 228 3.81 13.62 5.32
C LEU A 228 4.41 13.77 3.93
N GLY A 229 3.96 12.94 3.00
CA GLY A 229 4.32 13.04 1.58
C GLY A 229 3.24 13.78 0.80
N CYS A 230 3.59 14.87 0.11
CA CYS A 230 2.70 15.55 -0.83
C CYS A 230 1.24 15.72 -0.34
N ALA A 231 1.06 16.14 0.91
CA ALA A 231 -0.25 16.22 1.55
C ALA A 231 -0.59 17.67 1.91
N GLY A 232 -1.50 18.26 1.14
CA GLY A 232 -1.91 19.67 1.27
C GLY A 232 -2.73 20.00 2.51
N VAL A 233 -2.46 19.45 3.69
CA VAL A 233 -3.34 19.56 4.90
C VAL A 233 -3.72 20.98 5.33
N CYS A 234 -2.95 21.97 4.87
CA CYS A 234 -3.09 23.39 5.13
C CYS A 234 -3.66 24.21 3.96
N PHE A 235 -4.18 23.56 2.91
CA PHE A 235 -4.88 24.28 1.84
C PHE A 235 -6.17 24.89 2.38
N GLU A 236 -6.56 26.01 1.82
CA GLU A 236 -7.81 26.74 2.11
C GLU A 236 -8.65 26.82 0.84
N GLU A 237 -9.93 27.18 0.97
CA GLU A 237 -10.83 27.36 -0.19
C GLU A 237 -10.25 28.31 -1.25
N LYS A 238 -9.77 29.48 -0.82
CA LYS A 238 -9.12 30.50 -1.66
C LYS A 238 -7.89 30.01 -2.43
N ASP A 239 -7.28 28.90 -2.01
CA ASP A 239 -6.11 28.36 -2.71
C ASP A 239 -6.50 27.70 -4.04
N ILE A 240 -7.73 27.21 -4.15
CA ILE A 240 -8.29 26.53 -5.32
C ILE A 240 -8.99 27.52 -6.27
N ASP A 241 -9.45 28.66 -5.74
CA ASP A 241 -10.08 29.73 -6.52
C ASP A 241 -9.13 30.36 -7.57
N GLU A 242 -9.68 31.14 -8.50
CA GLU A 242 -8.94 31.84 -9.55
C GLU A 242 -7.85 32.77 -8.95
N GLY A 243 -6.59 32.52 -9.30
CA GLY A 243 -5.43 33.23 -8.74
C GLY A 243 -4.84 32.60 -7.47
N GLY A 244 -5.40 31.48 -7.00
CA GLY A 244 -4.86 30.65 -5.93
C GLY A 244 -3.58 29.90 -6.31
N VAL A 245 -3.08 29.07 -5.40
CA VAL A 245 -1.83 28.32 -5.62
C VAL A 245 -2.01 27.13 -6.57
N PHE A 246 -3.23 26.62 -6.72
CA PHE A 246 -3.55 25.56 -7.66
C PHE A 246 -3.71 26.16 -9.06
N LYS A 247 -2.81 25.79 -9.99
CA LYS A 247 -2.73 26.42 -11.32
C LYS A 247 -3.56 25.74 -12.40
N VAL A 248 -4.01 24.50 -12.18
CA VAL A 248 -4.60 23.66 -13.23
C VAL A 248 -6.05 23.26 -12.95
N VAL A 249 -6.46 23.35 -11.69
CA VAL A 249 -7.81 23.00 -11.26
C VAL A 249 -8.39 24.23 -10.58
N THR A 250 -9.61 24.62 -10.96
CA THR A 250 -10.25 25.87 -10.50
C THR A 250 -11.42 25.66 -9.55
N SER A 251 -11.80 24.41 -9.27
CA SER A 251 -12.80 24.07 -8.26
C SER A 251 -12.52 22.71 -7.64
N ILE A 252 -13.09 22.44 -6.46
CA ILE A 252 -12.92 21.14 -5.80
C ILE A 252 -13.62 20.01 -6.56
N GLU A 253 -14.73 20.30 -7.26
CA GLU A 253 -15.44 19.34 -8.09
C GLU A 253 -14.58 18.92 -9.28
N GLU A 254 -13.92 19.87 -9.94
CA GLU A 254 -12.96 19.55 -11.00
C GLU A 254 -11.77 18.74 -10.44
N ALA A 255 -11.32 19.06 -9.22
CA ALA A 255 -10.27 18.28 -8.56
C ALA A 255 -10.71 16.83 -8.34
N ALA A 256 -11.91 16.62 -7.81
CA ALA A 256 -12.47 15.30 -7.56
C ALA A 256 -12.64 14.50 -8.87
N GLU A 257 -13.12 15.14 -9.93
CA GLU A 257 -13.25 14.52 -11.25
C GLU A 257 -11.90 14.08 -11.86
N VAL A 258 -10.82 14.81 -11.56
CA VAL A 258 -9.47 14.50 -12.04
C VAL A 258 -8.79 13.45 -11.17
N LEU A 259 -8.98 13.50 -9.85
CA LEU A 259 -8.42 12.55 -8.88
C LEU A 259 -9.11 11.20 -8.91
N ILE A 260 -10.40 11.15 -9.27
CA ILE A 260 -11.19 9.93 -9.46
C ILE A 260 -11.63 9.87 -10.94
N PRO A 261 -10.68 9.71 -11.87
CA PRO A 261 -10.97 9.78 -13.29
C PRO A 261 -11.91 8.64 -13.72
N GLN A 262 -12.82 8.96 -14.63
CA GLN A 262 -13.78 7.99 -15.20
C GLN A 262 -13.59 7.81 -16.71
N THR A 263 -12.62 8.50 -17.30
CA THR A 263 -12.28 8.36 -18.71
C THR A 263 -10.76 8.34 -18.90
N PRO A 264 -10.25 7.66 -19.93
CA PRO A 264 -8.83 7.67 -20.27
C PRO A 264 -8.23 9.09 -20.38
N GLU A 265 -8.98 10.05 -20.90
CA GLU A 265 -8.56 11.45 -21.01
C GLU A 265 -8.32 12.08 -19.63
N LYS A 266 -9.21 11.83 -18.67
CA LYS A 266 -9.05 12.29 -17.28
C LYS A 266 -7.87 11.60 -16.59
N VAL A 267 -7.64 10.31 -16.84
CA VAL A 267 -6.42 9.62 -16.34
C VAL A 267 -5.15 10.24 -16.94
N ARG A 268 -5.15 10.59 -18.24
CA ARG A 268 -4.00 11.32 -18.85
C ARG A 268 -3.79 12.67 -18.21
N LYS A 269 -4.88 13.40 -17.86
CA LYS A 269 -4.79 14.67 -17.12
C LYS A 269 -4.19 14.44 -15.74
N LEU A 270 -4.67 13.45 -14.99
CA LEU A 270 -4.11 13.07 -13.69
C LEU A 270 -2.61 12.75 -13.77
N VAL A 271 -2.19 11.89 -14.69
CA VAL A 271 -0.77 11.54 -14.88
C VAL A 271 0.08 12.76 -15.22
N LYS A 272 -0.41 13.68 -16.04
CA LYS A 272 0.30 14.94 -16.36
C LYS A 272 0.48 15.85 -15.15
N LEU A 273 -0.46 15.84 -14.21
CA LEU A 273 -0.39 16.61 -12.97
C LEU A 273 0.50 15.94 -11.93
N SER A 274 0.45 14.61 -11.87
CA SER A 274 1.13 13.82 -10.85
C SER A 274 2.62 13.59 -11.14
N PHE A 275 3.06 13.61 -12.39
CA PHE A 275 4.44 13.32 -12.77
C PHE A 275 5.18 14.56 -13.26
N TYR A 276 6.46 14.71 -12.88
CA TYR A 276 7.33 15.71 -13.48
C TYR A 276 7.59 15.41 -14.97
N LYS A 277 7.85 14.14 -15.28
CA LYS A 277 8.01 13.65 -16.66
C LYS A 277 7.04 12.50 -16.91
N PRO A 278 5.80 12.80 -17.35
CA PRO A 278 4.80 11.78 -17.57
C PRO A 278 5.26 10.81 -18.69
N PRO A 279 4.98 9.50 -18.54
CA PRO A 279 5.36 8.52 -19.55
C PRO A 279 4.69 8.82 -20.90
N PRO A 280 5.44 8.84 -22.01
CA PRO A 280 4.87 9.08 -23.32
C PRO A 280 4.02 7.88 -23.76
N ASN A 281 2.92 8.17 -24.45
CA ASN A 281 2.08 7.17 -25.13
C ASN A 281 1.53 6.06 -24.21
N MET A 282 0.62 6.42 -23.30
CA MET A 282 -0.16 5.43 -22.55
C MET A 282 -1.36 4.94 -23.39
N PRO A 283 -1.46 3.67 -23.79
CA PRO A 283 -2.62 3.17 -24.54
C PRO A 283 -3.91 3.25 -23.71
N SER A 284 -5.04 3.55 -24.35
CA SER A 284 -6.32 3.74 -23.64
C SER A 284 -6.82 2.51 -22.91
N CYS A 285 -6.46 1.30 -23.32
CA CYS A 285 -6.81 0.07 -22.58
C CYS A 285 -6.20 0.05 -21.17
N PHE A 286 -4.95 0.48 -20.99
CA PHE A 286 -4.32 0.54 -19.66
C PHE A 286 -4.92 1.62 -18.77
N LEU A 287 -5.32 2.73 -19.39
CA LEU A 287 -6.01 3.81 -18.68
C LEU A 287 -7.39 3.33 -18.22
N GLN A 288 -8.05 2.51 -19.02
CA GLN A 288 -9.33 1.89 -18.68
C GLN A 288 -9.17 0.88 -17.53
N ASP A 289 -8.16 0.01 -17.60
CA ASP A 289 -7.85 -0.94 -16.52
C ASP A 289 -7.57 -0.19 -15.19
N PHE A 290 -6.84 0.93 -15.25
CA PHE A 290 -6.60 1.78 -14.06
C PHE A 290 -7.91 2.29 -13.46
N ILE A 291 -8.85 2.75 -14.29
CA ILE A 291 -10.16 3.24 -13.83
C ILE A 291 -10.94 2.12 -13.15
N GLU A 292 -11.01 0.95 -13.79
CA GLU A 292 -11.77 -0.20 -13.30
C GLU A 292 -11.25 -0.69 -11.95
N VAL A 293 -9.93 -0.74 -11.77
CA VAL A 293 -9.30 -1.21 -10.54
C VAL A 293 -9.30 -0.16 -9.43
N MET A 294 -8.97 1.10 -9.74
CA MET A 294 -8.70 2.12 -8.71
C MET A 294 -9.89 3.04 -8.43
N CYS A 295 -10.77 3.26 -9.43
CA CYS A 295 -11.72 4.37 -9.42
C CYS A 295 -13.20 3.96 -9.47
N THR A 296 -13.51 2.68 -9.71
CA THR A 296 -14.91 2.22 -9.81
C THR A 296 -15.52 1.85 -8.46
N GLU A 297 -14.80 1.11 -7.61
CA GLU A 297 -15.31 0.76 -6.27
C GLU A 297 -15.35 1.98 -5.34
N PHE A 298 -16.45 2.09 -4.59
CA PHE A 298 -16.74 3.17 -3.63
C PHE A 298 -16.51 4.58 -4.19
N ARG A 299 -16.81 4.77 -5.48
CA ARG A 299 -16.55 6.02 -6.19
C ARG A 299 -17.20 7.21 -5.48
N GLN A 300 -18.49 7.09 -5.18
CA GLN A 300 -19.26 8.17 -4.57
C GLN A 300 -18.66 8.54 -3.20
N GLU A 301 -18.32 7.55 -2.40
CA GLU A 301 -17.73 7.77 -1.08
C GLU A 301 -16.35 8.41 -1.17
N LYS A 302 -15.52 7.99 -2.13
CA LYS A 302 -14.21 8.64 -2.39
C LYS A 302 -14.40 10.11 -2.82
N GLU A 303 -15.38 10.40 -3.65
CA GLU A 303 -15.71 11.77 -4.07
C GLU A 303 -16.16 12.61 -2.86
N GLU A 304 -17.04 12.07 -2.02
CA GLU A 304 -17.47 12.69 -0.76
C GLU A 304 -16.29 12.98 0.18
N LEU A 305 -15.30 12.06 0.29
CA LEU A 305 -14.09 12.27 1.07
C LEU A 305 -13.26 13.45 0.55
N ILE A 306 -13.10 13.59 -0.77
CA ILE A 306 -12.36 14.71 -1.38
C ILE A 306 -13.09 16.03 -1.13
N LEU A 307 -14.40 16.07 -1.35
CA LEU A 307 -15.22 17.26 -1.12
C LEU A 307 -15.17 17.68 0.36
N ALA A 308 -15.19 16.72 1.28
CA ALA A 308 -15.09 16.99 2.70
C ALA A 308 -13.72 17.55 3.13
N LEU A 309 -12.64 17.29 2.39
CA LEU A 309 -11.36 17.95 2.66
C LEU A 309 -11.47 19.46 2.46
N HIS A 310 -12.25 19.92 1.50
CA HIS A 310 -12.33 21.35 1.17
C HIS A 310 -13.29 22.12 2.09
N LYS A 311 -14.41 21.50 2.46
CA LYS A 311 -15.50 22.14 3.19
C LYS A 311 -15.02 22.82 4.48
N ASP A 312 -15.24 24.13 4.56
CA ASP A 312 -14.92 24.99 5.71
C ASP A 312 -13.44 24.95 6.16
N ARG A 313 -12.51 24.46 5.34
CA ARG A 313 -11.10 24.32 5.73
C ARG A 313 -10.41 25.69 5.76
N LYS A 314 -9.94 26.06 6.95
CA LYS A 314 -9.17 27.29 7.19
C LYS A 314 -7.87 26.98 7.88
N MET A 315 -6.83 27.74 7.54
CA MET A 315 -5.51 27.56 8.14
C MET A 315 -5.51 27.86 9.64
N SER A 316 -6.37 28.80 10.09
CA SER A 316 -6.53 29.16 11.50
C SER A 316 -6.99 28.00 12.38
N ASP A 317 -7.70 27.05 11.80
CA ASP A 317 -8.37 25.97 12.54
C ASP A 317 -7.53 24.68 12.51
N LEU A 318 -6.45 24.66 11.72
CA LEU A 318 -5.56 23.51 11.59
C LEU A 318 -4.80 23.27 12.90
N PRO A 319 -5.01 22.15 13.61
CA PRO A 319 -4.35 21.88 14.87
C PRO A 319 -2.84 21.86 14.72
N LYS A 320 -2.08 22.51 15.61
CA LYS A 320 -0.62 22.45 15.58
C LYS A 320 -0.13 21.16 16.24
N ILE A 321 0.41 20.25 15.43
CA ILE A 321 1.04 19.01 15.92
C ILE A 321 2.42 19.32 16.54
N THR A 322 2.83 18.51 17.51
CA THR A 322 4.07 18.73 18.30
C THR A 322 5.12 17.64 18.09
N GLN A 323 4.72 16.55 17.45
CA GLN A 323 5.57 15.44 17.07
C GLN A 323 6.66 15.90 16.10
N PRO A 324 7.87 15.30 16.16
CA PRO A 324 8.83 15.42 15.07
C PRO A 324 8.15 15.03 13.77
N THR A 325 8.21 15.92 12.78
CA THR A 325 7.47 15.79 11.53
C THR A 325 8.41 15.90 10.34
N LEU A 326 8.40 14.92 9.44
CA LEU A 326 9.02 15.03 8.12
C LEU A 326 7.95 15.43 7.10
N ILE A 327 8.20 16.51 6.37
CA ILE A 327 7.42 16.91 5.20
C ILE A 327 8.29 16.62 3.97
N ILE A 328 7.83 15.76 3.07
CA ILE A 328 8.54 15.40 1.84
C ILE A 328 7.67 15.73 0.63
N TRP A 329 8.24 16.41 -0.36
CA TRP A 329 7.47 16.97 -1.47
C TRP A 329 8.23 16.94 -2.79
N GLY A 330 7.52 16.72 -3.90
CA GLY A 330 8.07 16.91 -5.24
C GLY A 330 8.13 18.39 -5.63
N GLU A 331 9.26 18.84 -6.18
CA GLU A 331 9.45 20.22 -6.66
C GLU A 331 8.38 20.66 -7.69
N HIS A 332 7.88 19.72 -8.50
CA HIS A 332 6.93 19.95 -9.59
C HIS A 332 5.58 19.31 -9.33
N ASP A 333 5.20 19.10 -8.07
CA ASP A 333 3.86 18.64 -7.71
C ASP A 333 2.80 19.67 -8.15
N GLN A 334 1.95 19.28 -9.10
CA GLN A 334 0.83 20.08 -9.59
C GLN A 334 -0.52 19.61 -9.03
N VAL A 335 -0.54 18.52 -8.27
CA VAL A 335 -1.73 18.07 -7.51
C VAL A 335 -1.83 18.88 -6.23
N PHE A 336 -0.76 18.94 -5.43
CA PHE A 336 -0.65 19.86 -4.30
C PHE A 336 0.59 20.74 -4.47
N PRO A 337 0.41 22.04 -4.79
CA PRO A 337 1.52 22.96 -5.02
C PRO A 337 2.51 23.01 -3.85
N LEU A 338 3.81 23.08 -4.15
CA LEU A 338 4.90 23.09 -3.16
C LEU A 338 4.77 24.19 -2.09
N GLU A 339 4.10 25.31 -2.40
CA GLU A 339 3.83 26.37 -1.41
C GLU A 339 3.08 25.86 -0.18
N LEU A 340 2.22 24.83 -0.33
CA LEU A 340 1.55 24.20 0.80
C LEU A 340 2.53 23.50 1.74
N ALA A 341 3.61 22.91 1.22
CA ALA A 341 4.66 22.31 2.04
C ALA A 341 5.39 23.36 2.88
N HIS A 342 5.72 24.50 2.26
CA HIS A 342 6.35 25.63 2.95
C HIS A 342 5.42 26.24 4.01
N ARG A 343 4.13 26.40 3.69
CA ARG A 343 3.10 26.87 4.62
C ARG A 343 2.96 25.94 5.82
N LEU A 344 2.91 24.64 5.58
CA LEU A 344 2.84 23.63 6.64
C LEU A 344 4.10 23.64 7.53
N LYS A 345 5.29 23.74 6.94
CA LYS A 345 6.55 23.88 7.69
C LYS A 345 6.53 25.12 8.58
N ARG A 346 6.04 26.27 8.10
CA ARG A 346 5.90 27.49 8.92
C ARG A 346 4.91 27.29 10.08
N HIS A 347 3.81 26.59 9.84
CA HIS A 347 2.80 26.30 10.87
C HIS A 347 3.34 25.43 12.00
N ILE A 348 3.95 24.30 11.65
CA ILE A 348 4.49 23.33 12.62
C ILE A 348 5.72 23.93 13.33
N GLY A 349 6.55 24.70 12.63
CA GLY A 349 7.75 25.34 13.18
C GLY A 349 8.91 24.36 13.30
N ASP A 350 9.67 24.43 14.39
CA ASP A 350 10.95 23.75 14.56
C ASP A 350 10.85 22.22 14.61
N ASN A 351 9.66 21.67 14.90
CA ASN A 351 9.45 20.23 14.92
C ASN A 351 9.31 19.63 13.52
N ALA A 352 9.18 20.44 12.47
CA ALA A 352 9.10 19.95 11.09
C ALA A 352 10.44 20.02 10.36
N GLU A 353 10.78 19.01 9.58
CA GLU A 353 11.82 19.04 8.55
C GLU A 353 11.12 19.07 7.18
N LEU A 354 11.57 19.93 6.25
CA LEU A 354 11.05 19.95 4.89
C LEU A 354 12.12 19.47 3.92
N VAL A 355 11.82 18.40 3.19
CA VAL A 355 12.62 17.84 2.11
C VAL A 355 11.90 18.06 0.78
N VAL A 356 12.55 18.77 -0.14
CA VAL A 356 12.05 18.96 -1.51
C VAL A 356 12.89 18.11 -2.46
N ILE A 357 12.25 17.18 -3.17
CA ILE A 357 12.90 16.32 -4.15
C ILE A 357 12.84 17.00 -5.52
N LYS A 358 14.01 17.31 -6.07
CA LYS A 358 14.14 17.97 -7.38
C LYS A 358 13.66 17.09 -8.52
N ASN A 359 13.07 17.70 -9.54
CA ASN A 359 12.62 17.00 -10.75
C ASN A 359 11.63 15.84 -10.47
N VAL A 360 10.72 16.04 -9.51
CA VAL A 360 9.69 15.07 -9.09
C VAL A 360 8.35 15.78 -8.92
N GLY A 361 7.27 15.12 -9.33
CA GLY A 361 5.89 15.56 -9.14
C GLY A 361 5.26 15.01 -7.87
N HIS A 362 3.94 14.81 -7.90
CA HIS A 362 3.15 14.24 -6.81
C HIS A 362 3.48 12.77 -6.54
N ALA A 363 3.73 11.99 -7.60
CA ALA A 363 3.94 10.54 -7.54
C ALA A 363 5.37 10.16 -7.11
N LEU A 364 5.83 10.73 -6.01
CA LEU A 364 7.21 10.58 -5.51
C LEU A 364 7.60 9.13 -5.20
N ASN A 365 6.64 8.31 -4.79
CA ASN A 365 6.81 6.87 -4.59
C ASN A 365 7.10 6.11 -5.89
N VAL A 366 6.67 6.63 -7.04
CA VAL A 366 6.88 6.03 -8.36
C VAL A 366 8.06 6.67 -9.08
N GLU A 367 8.21 8.00 -9.03
CA GLU A 367 9.27 8.70 -9.78
C GLU A 367 10.66 8.54 -9.14
N ARG A 368 10.73 8.49 -7.80
CA ARG A 368 11.98 8.41 -7.03
C ARG A 368 11.84 7.57 -5.74
N PRO A 369 11.43 6.28 -5.82
CA PRO A 369 11.26 5.41 -4.65
C PRO A 369 12.52 5.31 -3.76
N LYS A 370 13.72 5.30 -4.35
CA LYS A 370 14.99 5.22 -3.62
C LYS A 370 15.31 6.49 -2.81
N GLU A 371 15.04 7.67 -3.37
CA GLU A 371 15.23 8.94 -2.64
C GLU A 371 14.18 9.07 -1.54
N LEU A 372 12.92 8.71 -1.82
CA LEU A 372 11.88 8.63 -0.79
C LEU A 372 12.34 7.73 0.36
N TYR A 373 12.75 6.49 0.06
CA TYR A 373 13.23 5.56 1.08
C TYR A 373 14.40 6.12 1.90
N LYS A 374 15.40 6.72 1.25
CA LYS A 374 16.55 7.32 1.92
C LYS A 374 16.12 8.35 2.97
N HIS A 375 15.19 9.24 2.64
CA HIS A 375 14.70 10.25 3.58
C HIS A 375 13.85 9.65 4.69
N LEU A 376 12.95 8.71 4.37
CA LEU A 376 12.16 8.00 5.39
C LEU A 376 13.05 7.20 6.34
N LYS A 377 14.06 6.48 5.83
CA LYS A 377 15.04 5.77 6.65
C LYS A 377 15.79 6.74 7.55
N SER A 378 16.31 7.84 7.00
CA SER A 378 17.05 8.82 7.79
C SER A 378 16.19 9.35 8.96
N PHE A 379 14.91 9.61 8.71
CA PHE A 379 14.02 10.20 9.70
C PHE A 379 13.48 9.21 10.73
N PHE A 380 13.01 8.03 10.28
CA PHE A 380 12.39 7.03 11.15
C PHE A 380 13.42 6.05 11.77
N ILE A 381 14.56 5.81 11.15
CA ILE A 381 15.56 4.86 11.67
C ILE A 381 16.76 5.58 12.26
N ASP A 382 17.40 6.46 11.48
CA ASP A 382 18.73 6.96 11.83
C ASP A 382 18.67 8.11 12.86
N ASN A 383 17.65 8.97 12.78
CA ASN A 383 17.42 10.04 13.75
C ASN A 383 16.76 9.48 15.01
N HIS A 384 17.59 9.07 15.98
CA HIS A 384 17.13 8.95 17.36
C HIS A 384 16.77 10.35 17.89
N PRO A 385 15.64 10.52 18.60
CA PRO A 385 15.39 11.75 19.31
C PRO A 385 16.47 11.92 20.38
N SER A 386 17.52 12.68 20.06
CA SER A 386 18.40 13.23 21.07
C SER A 386 17.51 14.08 21.97
N SER A 387 17.29 13.62 23.20
CA SER A 387 16.86 14.48 24.28
C SER A 387 17.79 15.68 24.27
N LYS A 388 17.29 16.84 23.82
CA LYS A 388 17.93 18.10 24.13
C LYS A 388 17.88 18.20 25.65
N GLN A 389 18.99 17.81 26.29
CA GLN A 389 19.17 17.83 27.72
C GLN A 389 18.81 19.22 28.24
N ALA A 390 17.96 19.20 29.27
CA ALA A 390 17.84 20.28 30.23
C ALA A 390 19.24 20.68 30.72
N SER A 391 19.74 21.82 30.29
CA SER A 391 20.92 22.47 30.86
C SER A 391 20.69 23.97 31.02
N HIS A 392 19.59 24.32 31.69
CA HIS A 392 19.49 25.59 32.40
C HIS A 392 19.11 25.34 33.86
N ARG A 393 20.09 24.89 34.63
CA ARG A 393 20.16 25.18 36.07
C ARG A 393 21.26 26.22 36.27
N ASN A 394 20.89 27.50 36.23
CA ASN A 394 21.66 28.53 36.90
C ASN A 394 21.31 28.46 38.39
N GLY A 395 22.18 27.82 39.18
CA GLY A 395 22.21 28.03 40.62
C GLY A 395 22.92 29.36 40.93
N PRO A 396 22.51 30.11 41.96
CA PRO A 396 23.15 31.37 42.32
C PRO A 396 24.54 31.09 42.91
N LYS A 397 25.54 31.86 42.46
CA LYS A 397 26.83 31.94 43.15
C LYS A 397 26.62 32.74 44.45
N ALA A 398 26.96 32.11 45.56
CA ALA A 398 27.19 32.79 46.82
C ALA A 398 28.49 33.59 46.73
N ASP A 399 28.41 34.87 47.12
CA ASP A 399 29.30 35.54 48.07
C ASP A 399 28.44 36.49 48.90
#